data_AF-A0A2E0SSS1-F1
#
_entry.id   AF-A0A2E0SSS1-F1
#
_cell.length_a   1.000
_cell.length_b   1.000
_cell.length_c   1.000
_cell.angle_alpha   90.00
_cell.angle_beta   90.00
_cell.angle_gamma   90.00
#
_symmetry.space_group_name_H-M   'P 1'
#
loop_
_entity.id
_entity.type
_entity.pdbx_description
1 polymer ?
#
loop_
_entity_poly.entity_id
_entity_poly.type
_entity_poly.pdbx_seq_one_letter_code
_entity_poly.pdbx_strand_id
1 'polypeptide(L)'
;MIEDIKKRALHRTKILQGQLRGVEKMIENEDYCVDIITQSLAIQSSLRSLNKLLVENHLRTHVGEMFDAGAESRDAAVAELLTVFELQNNRGN
;
A
#
# COMPACT_ATOMS: atom_id res chain seq x y z
N MET A 1 -4.69 -11.28 -9.25
CA MET A 1 -3.33 -10.85 -8.87
C MET A 1 -2.32 -11.86 -9.35
N ILE A 2 -1.14 -11.41 -9.76
CA ILE A 2 0.02 -12.26 -10.05
C ILE A 2 0.44 -12.99 -8.77
N GLU A 3 0.66 -14.30 -8.85
CA GLU A 3 0.83 -15.17 -7.67
C GLU A 3 2.03 -14.77 -6.78
N ASP A 4 3.18 -14.39 -7.35
CA ASP A 4 4.32 -13.88 -6.56
C ASP A 4 3.96 -12.61 -5.79
N ILE A 5 3.33 -11.64 -6.46
CA ILE A 5 2.93 -10.38 -5.85
C ILE A 5 1.90 -10.62 -4.75
N LYS A 6 0.93 -11.51 -4.98
CA LYS A 6 -0.07 -11.92 -3.99
C LYS A 6 0.58 -12.51 -2.75
N LYS A 7 1.54 -13.43 -2.90
CA LYS A 7 2.28 -14.02 -1.78
C LYS A 7 3.03 -12.96 -0.97
N ARG A 8 3.72 -12.04 -1.65
CA ARG A 8 4.45 -10.92 -1.01
C ARG A 8 3.52 -9.95 -0.30
N ALA A 9 2.39 -9.60 -0.92
CA ALA A 9 1.38 -8.72 -0.33
C ALA A 9 0.79 -9.34 0.95
N LEU A 10 0.38 -10.60 0.89
CA LEU A 10 -0.12 -11.34 2.06
C LEU A 10 0.92 -11.41 3.18
N HIS A 11 2.19 -11.65 2.85
CA HIS A 11 3.27 -11.63 3.83
C HIS A 11 3.42 -10.26 4.51
N ARG A 12 3.34 -9.16 3.75
CA ARG A 12 3.37 -7.80 4.30
C ARG A 12 2.16 -7.49 5.17
N THR A 13 0.96 -7.93 4.77
CA THR A 13 -0.25 -7.80 5.60
C THR A 13 -0.10 -8.51 6.95
N LYS A 14 0.48 -9.71 6.99
CA LYS A 14 0.75 -10.41 8.26
C LYS A 14 1.72 -9.66 9.17
N ILE A 15 2.75 -9.02 8.60
CA ILE A 15 3.68 -8.17 9.37
C ILE A 15 2.93 -6.97 9.94
N LEU A 16 2.12 -6.27 9.13
CA LEU A 16 1.30 -5.14 9.57
C LEU A 16 0.39 -5.49 10.73
N GLN A 17 -0.27 -6.67 10.69
CA GLN A 17 -1.08 -7.16 11.79
C GLN A 17 -0.26 -7.41 13.08
N GLY A 18 1.00 -7.83 12.97
CA GLY A 18 1.89 -7.95 14.11
C GLY A 18 2.30 -6.60 14.68
N GLN A 19 2.64 -5.64 13.80
CA GLN A 19 3.00 -4.28 14.22
C GLN A 19 1.84 -3.56 14.91
N LEU A 20 0.62 -3.70 14.39
CA LEU A 20 -0.58 -3.07 14.96
C LEU A 20 -0.90 -3.64 16.36
N ARG A 21 -0.81 -4.96 16.53
CA ARG A 21 -0.90 -5.62 17.85
C ARG A 21 0.20 -5.18 18.81
N GLY A 22 1.38 -4.85 18.29
CA GLY A 22 2.47 -4.27 19.07
C GLY A 22 2.09 -2.90 19.62
N VAL A 23 1.60 -2.00 18.76
CA VAL A 23 1.15 -0.66 19.16
C VAL A 23 0.02 -0.73 20.18
N GLU A 24 -0.96 -1.62 19.97
CA GLU A 24 -2.06 -1.85 20.93
C GLU A 24 -1.53 -2.17 22.32
N LYS A 25 -0.60 -3.12 22.45
CA LYS A 25 0.04 -3.46 23.73
C LYS A 25 0.82 -2.31 24.34
N MET A 26 1.54 -1.53 23.52
CA MET A 26 2.28 -0.37 24.02
C MET A 26 1.34 0.68 24.63
N ILE A 27 0.16 0.87 24.03
CA ILE A 27 -0.88 1.76 24.57
C ILE A 27 -1.44 1.18 25.87
N GLU A 28 -1.77 -0.11 25.93
CA GLU A 28 -2.26 -0.78 27.13
C GLU A 28 -1.28 -0.69 28.31
N ASN A 29 0.02 -0.73 28.03
CA ASN A 29 1.10 -0.64 29.02
C ASN A 29 1.45 0.80 29.41
N GLU A 30 0.82 1.81 28.79
CA GLU A 30 1.18 3.22 28.94
C GLU A 30 2.68 3.50 28.62
N ASP A 31 3.21 2.83 27.59
CA ASP A 31 4.59 3.01 27.14
C ASP A 31 4.85 4.46 26.67
N TYR A 32 6.13 4.83 26.60
CA TYR A 32 6.53 6.19 26.24
C TYR A 32 6.00 6.62 24.86
N CYS A 33 5.32 7.77 24.82
CA CYS A 33 4.59 8.23 23.63
C CYS A 33 5.47 8.33 22.37
N VAL A 34 6.75 8.69 22.49
CA VAL A 34 7.65 8.81 21.34
C VAL A 34 7.94 7.43 20.74
N ASP A 35 7.98 6.37 21.54
CA ASP A 35 8.19 5.01 21.06
C ASP A 35 6.95 4.49 20.33
N ILE A 36 5.75 4.79 20.85
CA ILE A 36 4.47 4.51 20.19
C ILE A 36 4.40 5.23 18.84
N ILE A 37 4.77 6.51 18.79
CA ILE A 37 4.84 7.30 17.55
C ILE A 37 5.83 6.67 16.57
N THR A 38 7.01 6.28 17.03
CA THR A 38 8.03 5.62 16.20
C THR A 38 7.50 4.33 15.58
N GLN A 39 6.80 3.51 16.36
CA GLN A 39 6.20 2.28 15.87
C GLN A 39 5.04 2.54 14.89
N SER A 40 4.25 3.58 15.12
CA SER A 40 3.21 4.04 14.18
C SER A 40 3.80 4.47 12.83
N LEU A 41 4.91 5.22 12.84
CA LEU A 41 5.63 5.60 11.61
C LEU A 41 6.19 4.38 10.87
N ALA A 42 6.62 3.34 11.59
CA ALA A 42 7.03 2.07 11.00
C ALA A 42 5.86 1.35 10.29
N ILE A 43 4.65 1.40 10.87
CA ILE A 43 3.43 0.88 10.23
C ILE A 43 3.11 1.64 8.96
N GLN A 44 3.18 2.97 8.97
CA GLN A 44 2.99 3.78 7.77
C GLN A 44 3.97 3.40 6.66
N SER A 45 5.23 3.12 7.00
CA SER A 45 6.24 2.63 6.04
C SER A 45 5.90 1.25 5.47
N SER A 46 5.46 0.32 6.31
CA SER A 46 4.99 -0.99 5.89
C SER A 46 3.77 -0.91 4.96
N LEU A 47 2.82 0.00 5.25
CA LEU A 47 1.66 0.25 4.39
C LEU A 47 2.08 0.80 3.02
N ARG A 48 3.03 1.75 2.98
CA ARG A 48 3.61 2.22 1.70
C ARG A 48 4.24 1.08 0.92
N SER A 49 4.94 0.16 1.58
CA SER A 49 5.50 -1.03 0.92
C SER A 49 4.42 -1.98 0.38
N LEU A 50 3.30 -2.15 1.09
CA LEU A 50 2.17 -2.96 0.61
C LEU A 50 1.52 -2.31 -0.62
N ASN A 51 1.28 -0.99 -0.56
CA ASN A 51 0.68 -0.24 -1.66
C ASN A 51 1.50 -0.36 -2.95
N LYS A 52 2.84 -0.33 -2.87
CA LYS A 52 3.72 -0.56 -4.03
C LYS A 52 3.45 -1.91 -4.72
N LEU A 53 3.24 -2.98 -3.94
CA LEU A 53 2.93 -4.30 -4.49
C LEU A 53 1.56 -4.32 -5.18
N LEU A 54 0.56 -3.65 -4.59
CA LEU A 54 -0.78 -3.59 -5.17
C LEU A 54 -0.79 -2.78 -6.48
N VAL A 55 -0.10 -1.64 -6.52
CA VAL A 55 0.08 -0.84 -7.73
C VAL A 55 0.84 -1.61 -8.80
N GLU A 56 1.94 -2.31 -8.43
CA GLU A 56 2.66 -3.16 -9.38
C GLU A 56 1.74 -4.22 -9.99
N ASN A 57 0.91 -4.88 -9.16
CA ASN A 57 -0.06 -5.84 -9.67
C ASN A 57 -1.03 -5.19 -10.66
N HIS A 58 -1.62 -4.05 -10.27
CA HIS A 58 -2.61 -3.34 -11.08
C HIS A 58 -2.06 -2.96 -12.46
N LEU A 59 -0.84 -2.42 -12.48
CA LEU A 59 -0.14 -2.06 -13.71
C LEU A 59 0.08 -3.26 -14.65
N ARG A 60 0.45 -4.41 -14.08
CA ARG A 60 0.77 -5.61 -14.86
C ARG A 60 -0.45 -6.40 -15.32
N THR A 61 -1.61 -6.26 -14.67
CA THR A 61 -2.80 -7.04 -15.00
C THR A 61 -3.89 -6.24 -15.68
N HIS A 62 -4.20 -5.04 -15.20
CA HIS A 62 -5.36 -4.27 -15.68
C HIS A 62 -4.95 -3.18 -16.66
N VAL A 63 -3.90 -2.43 -16.35
CA VAL A 63 -3.44 -1.34 -17.21
C VAL A 63 -2.92 -1.86 -18.55
N GLY A 64 -2.17 -2.97 -18.57
CA GLY A 64 -1.74 -3.58 -19.84
C GLY A 64 -2.91 -3.89 -20.78
N GLU A 65 -3.96 -4.52 -20.27
CA GLU A 65 -5.16 -4.85 -21.05
C GLU A 65 -5.89 -3.59 -21.55
N MET A 66 -6.02 -2.56 -20.70
CA MET A 66 -6.66 -1.30 -21.07
C MET A 66 -5.89 -0.55 -22.18
N PHE A 67 -4.56 -0.63 -22.17
CA PHE A 67 -3.74 -0.02 -23.21
C PHE A 67 -3.89 -0.72 -24.57
N ASP A 68 -4.20 -2.01 -24.58
CA ASP A 68 -4.44 -2.76 -25.82
C ASP A 68 -5.88 -2.62 -26.34
N ALA A 69 -6.82 -2.18 -25.50
CA ALA A 69 -8.25 -2.11 -25.81
C ALA A 69 -8.71 -0.85 -26.60
N GLY A 70 -7.80 0.09 -26.91
CA GLY A 70 -8.09 1.27 -27.73
C GLY A 70 -7.99 2.61 -26.99
N ALA A 71 -8.25 3.72 -27.72
CA ALA A 71 -7.95 5.07 -27.24
C ALA A 71 -8.72 5.48 -25.97
N GLU A 72 -10.02 5.22 -25.91
CA GLU A 72 -10.86 5.56 -24.75
C GLU A 72 -10.43 4.79 -23.49
N SER A 73 -10.08 3.50 -23.64
CA SER A 73 -9.60 2.68 -22.53
C SER A 73 -8.20 3.12 -22.03
N ARG A 74 -7.34 3.59 -22.94
CA ARG A 74 -6.05 4.21 -22.57
C ARG A 74 -6.23 5.47 -21.73
N ASP A 75 -7.12 6.37 -22.13
CA ASP A 75 -7.36 7.61 -21.40
C ASP A 75 -7.90 7.32 -19.99
N ALA A 76 -8.79 6.34 -19.86
CA ALA A 76 -9.27 5.86 -18.56
C ALA A 76 -8.13 5.30 -17.68
N ALA A 77 -7.22 4.51 -18.27
CA ALA A 77 -6.08 3.96 -17.55
C ALA A 77 -5.12 5.06 -17.07
N VAL A 78 -4.87 6.09 -17.89
CA VAL A 78 -4.05 7.24 -17.51
C VAL A 78 -4.70 8.02 -16.36
N ALA A 79 -6.00 8.29 -16.42
CA ALA A 79 -6.73 8.97 -15.36
C ALA A 79 -6.69 8.18 -14.03
N GLU A 80 -6.83 6.87 -14.08
CA GLU A 80 -6.72 6.00 -12.91
C GLU A 80 -5.30 6.06 -12.30
N LEU A 81 -4.25 6.01 -13.13
CA LEU A 81 -2.87 6.08 -12.65
C LEU A 81 -2.53 7.43 -12.02
N LEU A 82 -3.03 8.54 -12.58
CA LEU A 82 -2.89 9.86 -11.96
C LEU A 82 -3.57 9.89 -10.59
N THR A 83 -4.77 9.32 -10.48
CA THR A 83 -5.49 9.21 -9.20
C THR A 83 -4.68 8.42 -8.17
N VAL A 84 -4.12 7.27 -8.57
CA VAL A 84 -3.27 6.46 -7.69
C VAL A 84 -2.02 7.22 -7.25
N PHE A 85 -1.38 7.96 -8.16
CA PHE A 85 -0.19 8.76 -7.86
C PHE A 85 -0.49 9.88 -6.85
N GLU A 86 -1.60 10.60 -7.01
CA GLU A 86 -2.03 11.64 -6.07
C GLU A 86 -2.33 11.07 -4.69
N LEU A 87 -2.98 9.89 -4.60
CA LEU A 87 -3.26 9.23 -3.33
C LEU A 87 -1.99 8.82 -2.56
N GLN A 88 -0.88 8.57 -3.27
CA GLN A 88 0.41 8.24 -2.66
C GLN A 88 1.16 9.49 -2.18
N ASN A 89 1.02 10.63 -2.85
CA ASN A 89 1.77 11.85 -2.55
C ASN A 89 1.06 12.79 -1.57
N ASN A 90 -0.27 12.86 -1.60
CA ASN A 90 -1.02 13.84 -0.81
C ASN A 90 -1.22 13.44 0.66
N ARG A 91 -0.80 12.23 1.09
CA ARG A 91 -0.89 11.80 2.49
C ARG A 91 0.44 11.93 3.26
N GLY A 92 1.42 12.61 2.67
CA GLY A 92 2.75 12.83 3.24
C GLY A 92 3.11 14.28 3.54
N ASN A 93 2.19 15.24 3.33
CA ASN A 93 2.33 16.65 3.70
C ASN A 93 1.25 17.03 4.71
#